data_AF-A0A3D0JLV4-F1
#
_entry.id   AF-A0A3D0JLV4-F1
#
_cell.length_a   1.000
_cell.length_b   1.000
_cell.length_c   1.000
_cell.angle_alpha   90.00
_cell.angle_beta   90.00
_cell.angle_gamma   90.00
#
_symmetry.space_group_name_H-M   'P 1'
#
loop_
_entity.id
_entity.type
_entity.pdbx_description
1 polymer ?
#
loop_
_entity_poly.entity_id
_entity_poly.type
_entity_poly.pdbx_seq_one_letter_code
_entity_poly.pdbx_strand_id
1 'polypeptide(L)' 'HMCMMMRGVEKQNSTMLTSVMLGAFRESCNTRHEFLQLIGRNN' A
#
# COMPACT_ATOMS: atom_id res chain seq x y z
N HIS A 1 1.66 7.18 9.95
CA HIS A 1 1.30 6.69 11.32
C HIS A 1 1.66 7.77 12.31
N MET A 2 0.81 8.09 13.30
CA MET A 2 0.99 9.27 14.16
C MET A 2 2.35 9.30 14.88
N CYS A 3 2.85 8.14 15.31
CA CYS A 3 4.17 8.04 15.96
C CYS A 3 5.34 8.48 15.08
N MET A 4 5.22 8.40 13.75
CA MET A 4 6.25 8.80 12.79
C MET A 4 6.18 10.29 12.43
N MET A 5 5.03 10.93 12.68
CA MET A 5 4.81 12.36 12.45
C MET A 5 5.15 13.21 13.68
N MET A 6 4.95 12.68 14.89
CA MET A 6 5.09 13.43 16.15
C MET A 6 6.31 13.06 16.99
N ARG A 7 6.99 11.94 16.68
CA ARG A 7 8.17 11.47 17.40
C ARG A 7 9.18 10.86 16.40
N GLY A 8 10.47 10.90 16.71
CA GLY A 8 11.50 10.29 15.85
C GLY A 8 11.79 11.12 14.59
N VAL A 9 11.60 10.56 13.39
CA VAL A 9 12.00 11.16 12.08
C VAL A 9 11.08 12.31 11.63
N GLU A 10 9.95 12.54 12.30
CA GLU A 10 9.04 13.69 12.10
C GLU A 10 8.59 13.91 10.63
N LYS A 11 8.35 12.81 9.90
CA LYS A 11 7.97 12.84 8.49
C LYS A 11 6.49 13.20 8.33
N GLN A 12 6.22 14.48 8.08
CA GLN A 12 4.89 14.99 7.72
C GLN A 12 4.39 14.36 6.41
N ASN A 13 3.07 14.18 6.31
CA ASN A 13 2.40 13.58 5.15
C ASN A 13 2.81 12.12 4.86
N SER A 14 3.20 11.36 5.89
CA SER A 14 3.50 9.93 5.71
C SER A 14 2.22 9.08 5.60
N THR A 15 2.02 8.47 4.43
CA THR A 15 0.99 7.46 4.18
C THR A 15 1.62 6.07 4.18
N MET A 16 0.92 5.09 4.75
CA MET A 16 1.36 3.69 4.79
C MET A 16 0.22 2.84 4.25
N LEU A 17 0.49 2.09 3.18
CA LEU A 17 -0.45 1.14 2.58
C LEU A 17 0.15 -0.26 2.72
N THR A 18 -0.59 -1.16 3.37
CA THR A 18 -0.23 -2.58 3.47
C THR A 18 -1.32 -3.43 2.84
N SER A 19 -0.94 -4.35 1.98
CA SER A 19 -1.84 -5.27 1.29
C SER A 19 -1.32 -6.69 1.38
N VAL A 20 -2.21 -7.67 1.50
CA VAL A 20 -1.88 -9.10 1.51
C VAL A 20 -2.58 -9.76 0.32
N MET A 21 -1.82 -10.49 -0.50
CA MET A 21 -2.35 -11.19 -1.69
C MET A 21 -2.68 -12.64 -1.35
N LEU A 22 -3.92 -13.06 -1.62
CA LEU A 22 -4.42 -14.42 -1.38
C LEU A 22 -4.96 -15.04 -2.68
N GLY A 23 -4.94 -16.39 -2.74
CA GLY A 23 -5.48 -17.17 -3.87
C GLY A 23 -4.93 -16.72 -5.22
N ALA A 24 -5.84 -16.44 -6.16
CA ALA A 24 -5.51 -16.02 -7.53
C ALA A 24 -4.59 -14.78 -7.60
N PHE A 25 -4.67 -13.84 -6.66
CA PHE A 25 -3.77 -12.68 -6.60
C PHE A 25 -2.36 -13.03 -6.14
N ARG A 26 -2.17 -14.17 -5.47
CA ARG A 26 -0.84 -14.67 -5.09
C ARG A 26 -0.22 -15.48 -6.22
N GLU A 27 -1.02 -16.31 -6.87
CA GLU A 27 -0.61 -17.26 -7.90
C GLU A 27 -0.42 -16.60 -9.27
N SER A 28 -1.32 -15.71 -9.66
CA SER A 28 -1.26 -14.98 -10.93
C SER A 28 -0.56 -13.63 -10.74
N CYS A 29 0.63 -13.50 -11.35
CA CYS A 29 1.36 -12.25 -11.37
C CYS A 29 0.61 -11.15 -12.15
N ASN A 30 -0.10 -11.52 -13.23
CA ASN A 30 -0.82 -10.56 -14.07
C ASN A 30 -1.99 -9.93 -13.30
N THR A 31 -2.81 -10.75 -12.64
CA THR A 31 -3.95 -10.30 -11.84
C THR A 31 -3.50 -9.44 -10.65
N ARG A 32 -2.38 -9.79 -10.01
CA ARG A 32 -1.76 -8.94 -8.98
C ARG A 32 -1.34 -7.60 -9.52
N HIS A 33 -0.73 -7.56 -10.70
CA HIS A 33 -0.22 -6.33 -11.29
C HIS A 33 -1.36 -5.37 -11.66
N GLU A 34 -2.42 -5.88 -12.28
CA GLU A 34 -3.61 -5.08 -12.60
C GLU A 34 -4.27 -4.53 -11.33
N PHE A 35 -4.42 -5.36 -10.29
CA PHE A 35 -4.97 -4.93 -9.01
C PHE A 35 -4.14 -3.83 -8.34
N LEU A 36 -2.81 -4.00 -8.30
CA LEU A 36 -1.90 -3.01 -7.71
C LEU A 36 -1.84 -1.71 -8.51
N GLN A 37 -2.05 -1.74 -9.83
CA GLN A 37 -2.16 -0.51 -10.63
C GLN A 37 -3.45 0.26 -10.34
N LEU A 38 -4.53 -0.45 -10.00
CA LEU A 38 -5.83 0.17 -9.74
C LEU A 38 -5.96 0.72 -8.31
N ILE A 39 -5.37 0.07 -7.29
CA ILE A 39 -5.56 0.42 -5.87
C ILE A 39 -5.00 1.81 -5.48
N GLY A 40 -4.06 2.37 -6.27
CA GLY A 40 -3.43 3.66 -6.02
C GLY A 40 -4.09 4.86 -6.71
N ARG A 41 -5.10 4.64 -7.56
CA ARG A 41 -5.91 5.71 -8.16
C ARG A 41 -6.96 6.18 -7.15
N ASN A 42 -6.54 7.03 -6.21
CA ASN A 42 -7.48 7.90 -5.50
C ASN A 42 -7.79 9.10 -6.42
N ASN A 43 -9.08 9.35 -6.69
CA ASN A 43 -9.57 10.56 -7.36
C ASN A 43 -9.19 11.82 -6.59
#